data_AF-K0ZXU2-F1
#
_entry.id   AF-K0ZXU2-F1
#
_cell.length_a   1.000
_cell.length_b   1.000
_cell.length_c   1.000
_cell.angle_alpha   90.00
_cell.angle_beta   90.00
_cell.angle_gamma   90.00
#
_symmetry.space_group_name_H-M   'P 1'
#
loop_
_entity.id
_entity.type
_entity.pdbx_description
1 polymer ?
#
loop_
_entity_poly.entity_id
_entity_poly.type
_entity_poly.pdbx_seq_one_letter_code
_entity_poly.pdbx_strand_id
1 'polypeptide(L)'
;MKENKRLFWVVSVMLMVLTLYTLTGCSLGGETIPKNRTKEQYEFEKTFEPIFKFLEQDKKEFNGLKLYKNSIYIESGNVVKDYKVFLDTSQSDIKGDYTIKIGDNKETVPVTYSNGKLNYGSEVTPLYDEEILNLVVQRDYFASLNIKETFKSAETELRDIIYEPENHSDLYKYLKNKYDMPEDTTCRIRVRYSSGTIYGISILMESRDEAVQIDLTIFKQREDNQ
;
A
#
# COMPACT_ATOMS: atom_id res chain seq x y z
N MET A 1 35.05 56.80 26.66
CA MET A 1 34.07 56.04 27.47
C MET A 1 32.59 56.21 27.06
N LYS A 2 32.23 56.99 26.03
CA LYS A 2 30.82 57.11 25.57
C LYS A 2 30.44 56.19 24.40
N GLU A 3 31.40 55.80 23.55
CA GLU A 3 31.08 54.97 22.36
C GLU A 3 30.86 53.48 22.68
N ASN A 4 31.60 52.91 23.63
CA ASN A 4 31.45 51.48 23.98
C ASN A 4 30.09 51.15 24.61
N LYS A 5 29.43 52.11 25.30
CA LYS A 5 28.11 51.87 25.90
C LYS A 5 27.02 51.67 24.84
N ARG A 6 27.12 52.38 23.71
CA ARG A 6 26.20 52.21 22.57
C ARG A 6 26.39 50.86 21.88
N LEU A 7 27.65 50.45 21.71
CA LEU A 7 28.00 49.16 21.11
C LEU A 7 27.48 47.99 21.97
N PHE A 8 27.67 48.04 23.28
CA PHE A 8 27.14 47.04 24.21
C PHE A 8 25.61 46.97 24.22
N TRP A 9 24.93 48.11 24.08
CA TRP A 9 23.46 48.16 24.03
C TRP A 9 22.92 47.55 22.73
N VAL A 10 23.55 47.84 21.60
CA VAL A 10 23.18 47.25 20.30
C VAL A 10 23.40 45.74 20.30
N VAL A 11 24.53 45.27 20.84
CA VAL A 11 24.81 43.83 20.94
C VAL A 11 23.80 43.14 21.87
N SER A 12 23.44 43.74 23.00
CA SER A 12 22.46 43.15 23.94
C SER A 12 21.04 43.09 23.35
N VAL A 13 20.62 44.12 22.61
CA VAL A 13 19.32 44.13 21.91
C VAL A 13 19.31 43.12 20.77
N MET A 14 20.40 43.02 19.99
CA MET A 14 20.52 42.04 18.92
C MET A 14 20.50 40.60 19.46
N LEU A 15 21.14 40.36 20.62
CA LEU A 15 21.12 39.06 21.31
C LEU A 15 19.70 38.70 21.79
N MET A 16 18.94 39.66 22.33
CA MET A 16 17.53 39.45 22.70
C MET A 16 16.64 39.19 21.48
N VAL A 17 16.85 39.89 20.37
CA VAL A 17 16.11 39.65 19.12
C VAL A 17 16.42 38.26 18.57
N LEU A 18 17.69 37.83 18.59
CA LEU A 18 18.11 36.48 18.21
C LEU A 18 17.48 35.39 19.10
N THR A 19 17.37 35.61 20.41
CA THR A 19 16.70 34.64 21.30
C THR A 19 15.19 34.59 21.09
N LEU A 20 14.55 35.71 20.73
CA LEU A 20 13.13 35.77 20.34
C LEU A 20 12.84 35.05 19.00
N TYR A 21 13.79 35.06 18.05
CA TYR A 21 13.68 34.26 16.83
C TYR A 21 13.92 32.76 17.07
N THR A 22 14.79 32.37 18.01
CA THR A 22 14.92 30.95 18.40
C THR A 22 13.72 30.44 19.20
N LEU A 23 12.99 31.32 19.90
CA LEU A 23 11.81 30.95 20.69
C LEU A 23 10.50 30.95 19.90
N THR A 24 10.51 31.43 18.65
CA THR A 24 9.40 31.29 17.69
C THR A 24 9.62 30.16 16.67
N GLY A 25 10.78 29.49 16.74
CA GLY A 25 11.09 28.25 16.00
C GLY A 25 10.93 26.97 16.81
N CYS A 26 10.47 27.03 18.07
CA CYS A 26 10.07 25.87 18.87
C CYS A 26 8.61 25.48 18.59
N SER A 27 8.30 25.17 17.32
CA SER A 27 7.28 24.16 17.09
C SER A 27 7.95 22.84 17.44
N LEU A 28 7.73 22.37 18.67
CA LEU A 28 7.89 20.97 19.07
C LEU A 28 7.54 20.10 17.86
N GLY A 29 8.52 19.39 17.30
CA GLY A 29 8.41 18.65 16.05
C GLY A 29 7.35 17.56 16.09
N GLY A 30 6.09 17.97 16.00
CA GLY A 30 4.93 17.11 15.89
C GLY A 30 4.75 16.74 14.42
N GLU A 31 4.50 15.46 14.18
CA GLU A 31 4.12 14.99 12.85
C GLU A 31 2.90 15.79 12.34
N THR A 32 2.99 16.27 11.09
CA THR A 32 1.91 17.04 10.47
C THR A 32 0.82 16.08 10.02
N ILE A 33 -0.30 16.07 10.74
CA ILE A 33 -1.47 15.25 10.39
C ILE A 33 -2.07 15.77 9.06
N PRO A 34 -2.31 14.90 8.06
CA PRO A 34 -2.98 15.29 6.82
C PRO A 34 -4.35 15.93 7.09
N LYS A 35 -4.70 16.95 6.29
CA LYS A 35 -5.95 17.72 6.49
C LYS A 35 -7.23 16.88 6.36
N ASN A 36 -7.16 15.77 5.63
CA ASN A 36 -8.26 14.82 5.39
C ASN A 36 -8.29 13.69 6.44
N ARG A 37 -7.63 13.86 7.59
CA ARG A 37 -7.58 12.86 8.67
C ARG A 37 -7.88 13.45 10.03
N THR A 38 -8.54 12.66 10.86
CA THR A 38 -8.50 12.88 12.31
C THR A 38 -7.17 12.37 12.86
N LYS A 39 -6.79 12.86 14.05
CA LYS A 39 -5.60 12.35 14.75
C LYS A 39 -5.68 10.84 15.00
N GLU A 40 -6.85 10.33 15.35
CA GLU A 40 -7.06 8.89 15.59
C GLU A 40 -6.86 8.06 14.32
N GLN A 41 -7.41 8.50 13.19
CA GLN A 41 -7.22 7.85 11.90
C GLN A 41 -5.75 7.86 11.48
N TYR A 42 -5.05 8.98 11.70
CA TYR A 42 -3.63 9.11 11.37
C TYR A 42 -2.76 8.15 12.20
N GLU A 43 -2.98 8.06 13.52
CA GLU A 43 -2.29 7.07 14.36
C GLU A 43 -2.68 5.62 14.00
N PHE A 44 -3.93 5.40 13.57
CA PHE A 44 -4.39 4.09 13.12
C PHE A 44 -3.68 3.63 11.84
N GLU A 45 -3.53 4.53 10.85
CA GLU A 45 -2.82 4.29 9.58
C GLU A 45 -1.38 3.81 9.77
N LYS A 46 -0.69 4.26 10.84
CA LYS A 46 0.69 3.82 11.13
C LYS A 46 0.84 2.31 11.27
N THR A 47 -0.24 1.61 11.66
CA THR A 47 -0.24 0.14 11.71
C THR A 47 0.04 -0.47 10.33
N PHE A 48 -0.32 0.20 9.24
CA PHE A 48 -0.23 -0.30 7.87
C PHE A 48 1.06 0.14 7.16
N GLU A 49 1.96 0.84 7.84
CA GLU A 49 3.21 1.32 7.27
C GLU A 49 4.04 0.23 6.55
N PRO A 50 4.10 -1.03 7.03
CA PRO A 50 4.83 -2.08 6.33
C PRO A 50 4.28 -2.39 4.93
N ILE A 51 2.96 -2.36 4.72
CA ILE A 51 2.39 -2.62 3.39
C ILE A 51 2.59 -1.43 2.46
N PHE A 52 2.51 -0.21 2.98
CA PHE A 52 2.80 0.98 2.18
C PHE A 52 4.24 0.98 1.67
N LYS A 53 5.21 0.76 2.55
CA LYS A 53 6.63 0.66 2.17
C LYS A 53 6.90 -0.45 1.16
N PHE A 54 6.19 -1.59 1.25
CA PHE A 54 6.31 -2.67 0.28
C PHE A 54 5.74 -2.27 -1.10
N LEU A 55 4.60 -1.60 -1.12
CA LEU A 55 3.97 -1.13 -2.36
C LEU A 55 4.78 -0.03 -3.06
N GLU A 56 5.52 0.79 -2.33
CA GLU A 56 6.36 1.85 -2.89
C GLU A 56 7.59 1.35 -3.66
N GLN A 57 8.01 0.10 -3.43
CA GLN A 57 9.21 -0.44 -4.05
C GLN A 57 9.02 -0.57 -5.57
N ASP A 58 9.88 0.10 -6.34
CA ASP A 58 9.96 -0.03 -7.81
C ASP A 58 10.28 -1.47 -8.25
N LYS A 59 11.06 -2.19 -7.43
CA LYS A 59 11.35 -3.61 -7.58
C LYS A 59 10.95 -4.33 -6.31
N LYS A 60 10.07 -5.32 -6.41
CA LYS A 60 9.60 -6.06 -5.24
C LYS A 60 10.72 -6.92 -4.67
N GLU A 61 11.12 -6.57 -3.46
CA GLU A 61 12.06 -7.31 -2.64
C GLU A 61 11.27 -8.06 -1.56
N PHE A 62 11.42 -9.38 -1.50
CA PHE A 62 10.66 -10.21 -0.56
C PHE A 62 11.41 -10.49 0.75
N ASN A 63 12.53 -9.80 0.98
CA ASN A 63 13.32 -9.94 2.21
C ASN A 63 12.46 -9.63 3.44
N GLY A 64 12.50 -10.53 4.43
CA GLY A 64 11.68 -10.40 5.64
C GLY A 64 10.20 -10.78 5.47
N LEU A 65 9.81 -11.32 4.31
CA LEU A 65 8.50 -11.93 4.09
C LEU A 65 8.60 -13.46 4.20
N LYS A 66 7.53 -14.09 4.69
CA LYS A 66 7.31 -15.54 4.64
C LYS A 66 6.58 -15.93 3.37
N LEU A 67 5.56 -15.16 3.02
CA LEU A 67 4.66 -15.47 1.92
C LEU A 67 4.22 -14.18 1.24
N TYR A 68 4.04 -14.27 -0.07
CA TYR A 68 3.41 -13.27 -0.90
C TYR A 68 2.26 -13.91 -1.66
N LYS A 69 1.10 -13.23 -1.68
CA LYS A 69 -0.06 -13.64 -2.45
C LYS A 69 -0.56 -12.46 -3.26
N ASN A 70 -0.82 -12.68 -4.53
CA ASN A 70 -1.47 -11.71 -5.40
C ASN A 70 -2.56 -12.41 -6.20
N SER A 71 -3.70 -11.76 -6.36
CA SER A 71 -4.78 -12.29 -7.18
C SER A 71 -5.52 -11.22 -7.93
N ILE A 72 -5.98 -11.58 -9.12
CA ILE A 72 -6.83 -10.78 -9.99
C ILE A 72 -8.09 -11.59 -10.23
N TYR A 73 -9.19 -11.12 -9.67
CA TYR A 73 -10.53 -11.63 -9.91
C TYR A 73 -11.23 -10.70 -10.90
N ILE A 74 -11.83 -11.27 -11.94
CA ILE A 74 -12.56 -10.54 -12.99
C ILE A 74 -13.91 -11.21 -13.16
N GLU A 75 -14.96 -10.42 -13.08
CA GLU A 75 -16.33 -10.81 -13.35
C GLU A 75 -16.90 -9.87 -14.41
N SER A 76 -17.36 -10.43 -15.53
CA SER A 76 -18.02 -9.71 -16.61
C SER A 76 -19.17 -10.58 -17.13
N GLY A 77 -20.39 -10.13 -16.89
CA GLY A 77 -21.60 -10.94 -17.11
C GLY A 77 -21.56 -12.28 -16.36
N ASN A 78 -21.64 -13.39 -17.09
CA ASN A 78 -21.62 -14.75 -16.51
C ASN A 78 -20.22 -15.38 -16.48
N VAL A 79 -19.18 -14.64 -16.89
CA VAL A 79 -17.82 -15.16 -16.97
C VAL A 79 -17.04 -14.67 -15.76
N VAL A 80 -16.54 -15.62 -14.98
CA VAL A 80 -15.65 -15.37 -13.84
C VAL A 80 -14.27 -15.93 -14.16
N LYS A 81 -13.26 -15.08 -14.01
CA LYS A 81 -11.84 -15.42 -14.14
C LYS A 81 -11.13 -15.07 -12.84
N ASP A 82 -10.28 -15.96 -12.37
CA ASP A 82 -9.55 -15.81 -11.13
C ASP A 82 -8.11 -16.29 -11.35
N TYR A 83 -7.18 -15.35 -11.28
CA TYR A 83 -5.76 -15.56 -11.47
C TYR A 83 -5.07 -15.37 -10.13
N LYS A 84 -4.30 -16.35 -9.67
CA LYS A 84 -3.65 -16.31 -8.35
C LYS A 84 -2.20 -16.68 -8.45
N VAL A 85 -1.34 -15.83 -7.91
CA VAL A 85 0.06 -16.15 -7.65
C VAL A 85 0.27 -16.27 -6.15
N PHE A 86 0.86 -17.39 -5.76
CA PHE A 86 1.34 -17.66 -4.42
C PHE A 86 2.85 -17.86 -4.49
N LEU A 87 3.61 -17.10 -3.69
CA LEU A 87 5.07 -17.25 -3.59
C LEU A 87 5.44 -17.51 -2.13
N ASP A 88 6.17 -18.59 -1.91
CA ASP A 88 6.95 -18.83 -0.70
C ASP A 88 8.26 -18.04 -0.81
N THR A 89 8.41 -17.09 0.11
CA THR A 89 9.54 -16.16 0.13
C THR A 89 10.46 -16.40 1.34
N SER A 90 10.26 -17.51 2.05
CA SER A 90 11.06 -17.86 3.23
C SER A 90 12.47 -18.34 2.87
N GLN A 91 12.68 -18.74 1.62
CA GLN A 91 13.95 -19.23 1.08
C GLN A 91 14.53 -18.22 0.07
N SER A 92 15.82 -18.34 -0.22
CA SER A 92 16.49 -17.51 -1.24
C SER A 92 15.90 -17.71 -2.63
N ASP A 93 15.55 -18.95 -2.97
CA ASP A 93 14.91 -19.31 -4.22
C ASP A 93 13.40 -19.17 -4.03
N ILE A 94 12.84 -18.06 -4.52
CA ILE A 94 11.41 -17.79 -4.40
C ILE A 94 10.66 -18.71 -5.36
N LYS A 95 9.80 -19.56 -4.80
CA LYS A 95 9.03 -20.56 -5.52
C LYS A 95 7.56 -20.46 -5.15
N GLY A 96 6.69 -20.98 -5.99
CA GLY A 96 5.31 -21.20 -5.63
C GLY A 96 4.48 -21.61 -6.83
N ASP A 97 3.26 -21.12 -6.90
CA ASP A 97 2.27 -21.58 -7.87
C ASP A 97 1.55 -20.41 -8.52
N TYR A 98 1.32 -20.54 -9.83
CA TYR A 98 0.35 -19.75 -10.56
C TYR A 98 -0.88 -20.61 -10.84
N THR A 99 -2.04 -20.12 -10.43
CA THR A 99 -3.33 -20.78 -10.65
C THR A 99 -4.22 -19.91 -11.51
N ILE A 100 -4.83 -20.52 -12.52
CA ILE A 100 -5.86 -19.94 -13.36
C ILE A 100 -7.16 -20.69 -13.08
N LYS A 101 -8.23 -19.95 -12.84
CA LYS A 101 -9.58 -20.49 -12.82
C LYS A 101 -10.48 -19.68 -13.73
N ILE A 102 -11.16 -20.34 -14.68
CA ILE A 102 -12.12 -19.72 -15.59
C ILE A 102 -13.37 -20.59 -15.60
N GLY A 103 -14.47 -20.09 -15.02
CA GLY A 103 -15.64 -20.91 -14.73
C GLY A 103 -15.26 -22.13 -13.88
N ASP A 104 -15.55 -23.34 -14.38
CA ASP A 104 -15.23 -24.61 -13.72
C ASP A 104 -13.81 -25.13 -14.02
N ASN A 105 -13.15 -24.59 -15.04
CA ASN A 105 -11.81 -25.02 -15.41
C ASN A 105 -10.78 -24.41 -14.46
N LYS A 106 -9.84 -25.24 -13.99
CA LYS A 106 -8.74 -24.83 -13.13
C LYS A 106 -7.44 -25.46 -13.61
N GLU A 107 -6.41 -24.64 -13.75
CA GLU A 107 -5.04 -25.04 -14.06
C GLU A 107 -4.10 -24.43 -13.01
N THR A 108 -3.09 -25.19 -12.58
CA THR A 108 -2.05 -24.71 -11.66
C THR A 108 -0.70 -25.18 -12.17
N VAL A 109 0.23 -24.25 -12.32
CA VAL A 109 1.61 -24.52 -12.74
C VAL A 109 2.60 -23.99 -11.70
N PRO A 110 3.69 -24.71 -11.42
CA PRO A 110 4.72 -24.21 -10.53
C PRO A 110 5.43 -23.01 -11.18
N VAL A 111 5.78 -22.03 -10.36
CA VAL A 111 6.53 -20.84 -10.79
C VAL A 111 7.72 -20.58 -9.87
N THR A 112 8.73 -19.92 -10.42
CA THR A 112 9.80 -19.27 -9.65
C THR A 112 9.82 -17.79 -9.95
N TYR A 113 10.14 -16.97 -8.96
CA TYR A 113 10.25 -15.53 -9.14
C TYR A 113 11.73 -15.13 -9.09
N SER A 114 12.21 -14.47 -10.13
CA SER A 114 13.55 -13.89 -10.17
C SER A 114 13.60 -12.68 -11.08
N ASN A 115 14.43 -11.69 -10.71
CA ASN A 115 14.65 -10.47 -11.51
C ASN A 115 13.35 -9.73 -11.92
N GLY A 116 12.35 -9.69 -11.02
CA GLY A 116 11.08 -9.00 -11.31
C GLY A 116 10.05 -9.84 -12.06
N LYS A 117 10.36 -11.08 -12.41
CA LYS A 117 9.56 -11.89 -13.35
C LYS A 117 9.23 -13.28 -12.83
N LEU A 118 8.11 -13.82 -13.28
CA LEU A 118 7.72 -15.20 -13.08
C LEU A 118 8.30 -16.07 -14.18
N ASN A 119 8.92 -17.18 -13.78
CA ASN A 119 9.35 -18.24 -14.67
C ASN A 119 8.44 -19.43 -14.42
N TYR A 120 7.84 -19.97 -15.49
CA TYR A 120 6.83 -21.01 -15.41
C TYR A 120 7.48 -22.37 -15.64
N GLY A 121 7.15 -23.35 -14.80
CA GLY A 121 7.68 -24.71 -14.91
C GLY A 121 7.06 -25.52 -16.05
N SER A 122 5.95 -25.04 -16.62
CA SER A 122 5.29 -25.61 -17.79
C SER A 122 4.63 -24.49 -18.61
N GLU A 123 4.29 -24.80 -19.87
CA GLU A 123 3.48 -23.91 -20.70
C GLU A 123 2.13 -23.65 -20.02
N VAL A 124 1.69 -22.39 -20.04
CA VAL A 124 0.43 -21.94 -19.45
C VAL A 124 -0.06 -20.72 -20.23
N THR A 125 -1.37 -20.55 -20.41
CA THR A 125 -1.94 -19.38 -21.09
C THR A 125 -3.29 -18.99 -20.48
N PRO A 126 -3.52 -17.71 -20.15
CA PRO A 126 -2.57 -16.59 -20.24
C PRO A 126 -1.45 -16.67 -19.19
N LEU A 127 -0.40 -15.85 -19.37
CA LEU A 127 0.57 -15.58 -18.30
C LEU A 127 -0.04 -14.65 -17.25
N TYR A 128 0.51 -14.64 -16.05
CA TYR A 128 0.10 -13.69 -15.02
C TYR A 128 0.53 -12.26 -15.36
N ASP A 129 -0.26 -11.29 -14.91
CA ASP A 129 0.02 -9.88 -15.10
C ASP A 129 1.12 -9.40 -14.16
N GLU A 130 2.35 -9.32 -14.67
CA GLU A 130 3.51 -8.93 -13.86
C GLU A 130 3.48 -7.46 -13.42
N GLU A 131 2.72 -6.58 -14.10
CA GLU A 131 2.56 -5.19 -13.65
C GLU A 131 1.70 -5.13 -12.37
N ILE A 132 0.71 -6.01 -12.27
CA ILE A 132 -0.11 -6.15 -11.07
C ILE A 132 0.61 -6.95 -9.98
N LEU A 133 1.36 -7.99 -10.36
CA LEU A 133 2.22 -8.72 -9.43
C LEU A 133 3.20 -7.78 -8.73
N ASN A 134 3.77 -6.84 -9.48
CA ASN A 134 4.76 -5.88 -9.00
C ASN A 134 4.17 -4.48 -8.76
N LEU A 135 2.86 -4.40 -8.51
CA LEU A 135 2.15 -3.12 -8.43
C LEU A 135 2.87 -2.11 -7.53
N VAL A 136 3.16 -0.93 -8.10
CA VAL A 136 3.81 0.17 -7.39
C VAL A 136 2.79 1.23 -7.03
N VAL A 137 2.64 1.53 -5.74
CA VAL A 137 1.72 2.56 -5.26
C VAL A 137 2.42 3.39 -4.18
N GLN A 138 2.50 4.70 -4.41
CA GLN A 138 3.20 5.63 -3.53
C GLN A 138 2.41 5.87 -2.23
N ARG A 139 3.09 6.10 -1.09
CA ARG A 139 2.41 6.43 0.19
C ARG A 139 1.52 7.67 0.08
N ASP A 140 1.95 8.63 -0.74
CA ASP A 140 1.22 9.87 -1.01
C ASP A 140 -0.14 9.62 -1.65
N TYR A 141 -0.27 8.54 -2.43
CA TYR A 141 -1.57 8.14 -2.97
C TYR A 141 -2.55 7.83 -1.84
N PHE A 142 -2.18 6.96 -0.89
CA PHE A 142 -3.03 6.65 0.27
C PHE A 142 -3.30 7.86 1.16
N ALA A 143 -2.31 8.75 1.32
CA ALA A 143 -2.47 10.00 2.06
C ALA A 143 -3.49 10.95 1.39
N SER A 144 -3.61 10.90 0.05
CA SER A 144 -4.57 11.73 -0.69
C SER A 144 -6.02 11.26 -0.57
N LEU A 145 -6.27 9.96 -0.38
CA LEU A 145 -7.61 9.40 -0.29
C LEU A 145 -8.33 9.88 0.97
N ASN A 146 -9.65 9.95 0.99
CA ASN A 146 -10.40 10.14 2.24
C ASN A 146 -10.66 8.79 2.93
N ILE A 147 -10.54 8.70 4.25
CA ILE A 147 -10.99 7.52 4.99
C ILE A 147 -12.49 7.61 5.18
N LYS A 148 -13.19 6.58 4.68
CA LYS A 148 -14.61 6.37 4.97
C LYS A 148 -14.79 5.78 6.36
N GLU A 149 -14.02 4.74 6.67
CA GLU A 149 -14.15 4.01 7.93
C GLU A 149 -12.85 3.31 8.32
N THR A 150 -12.62 3.23 9.64
CA THR A 150 -11.61 2.34 10.22
C THR A 150 -12.32 1.29 11.08
N PHE A 151 -11.95 0.03 10.91
CA PHE A 151 -12.48 -1.08 11.72
C PHE A 151 -11.35 -1.70 12.55
N LYS A 152 -11.63 -1.98 13.82
CA LYS A 152 -10.75 -2.74 14.71
C LYS A 152 -11.57 -3.79 15.43
N SER A 153 -11.22 -5.05 15.26
CA SER A 153 -11.85 -6.14 16.00
C SER A 153 -11.55 -6.02 17.50
N ALA A 154 -12.54 -6.34 18.33
CA ALA A 154 -12.37 -6.43 19.79
C ALA A 154 -11.68 -7.73 20.22
N GLU A 155 -11.81 -8.80 19.43
CA GLU A 155 -11.36 -10.15 19.78
C GLU A 155 -10.03 -10.53 19.10
N THR A 156 -9.73 -9.91 17.96
CA THR A 156 -8.57 -10.24 17.15
C THR A 156 -7.75 -9.00 16.82
N GLU A 157 -6.55 -9.20 16.29
CA GLU A 157 -5.71 -8.10 15.80
C GLU A 157 -6.18 -7.55 14.44
N LEU A 158 -7.33 -8.00 13.92
CA LEU A 158 -7.87 -7.55 12.65
C LEU A 158 -8.16 -6.04 12.70
N ARG A 159 -7.57 -5.34 11.73
CA ARG A 159 -7.76 -3.92 11.49
C ARG A 159 -7.97 -3.69 10.01
N ASP A 160 -8.89 -2.81 9.67
CA ASP A 160 -9.12 -2.37 8.30
C ASP A 160 -9.22 -0.86 8.22
N ILE A 161 -8.75 -0.33 7.09
CA ILE A 161 -9.08 1.02 6.64
C ILE A 161 -9.83 0.85 5.32
N ILE A 162 -11.01 1.45 5.24
CA ILE A 162 -11.82 1.55 4.04
C ILE A 162 -11.78 3.01 3.61
N TYR A 163 -11.26 3.26 2.41
CA TYR A 163 -11.24 4.59 1.83
C TYR A 163 -12.57 4.91 1.14
N GLU A 164 -12.87 6.20 0.96
CA GLU A 164 -13.97 6.64 0.10
C GLU A 164 -13.70 6.20 -1.34
N PRO A 165 -14.77 5.85 -2.11
CA PRO A 165 -14.62 5.57 -3.52
C PRO A 165 -14.00 6.76 -4.27
N GLU A 166 -13.12 6.47 -5.21
CA GLU A 166 -12.45 7.46 -6.06
C GLU A 166 -12.53 7.04 -7.54
N ASN A 167 -12.37 8.02 -8.43
CA ASN A 167 -12.47 7.83 -9.88
C ASN A 167 -11.65 8.85 -10.68
N HIS A 168 -10.54 9.34 -10.11
CA HIS A 168 -9.75 10.41 -10.74
C HIS A 168 -8.25 10.22 -10.60
N SER A 169 -7.81 9.30 -9.74
CA SER A 169 -6.39 9.04 -9.53
C SER A 169 -5.72 8.45 -10.77
N ASP A 170 -4.40 8.54 -10.85
CA ASP A 170 -3.65 7.91 -11.94
C ASP A 170 -3.72 6.38 -11.86
N LEU A 171 -3.79 5.83 -10.64
CA LEU A 171 -4.04 4.40 -10.44
C LEU A 171 -5.40 4.00 -11.00
N TYR A 172 -6.46 4.76 -10.71
CA TYR A 172 -7.80 4.53 -11.28
C TYR A 172 -7.78 4.55 -12.80
N LYS A 173 -7.21 5.61 -13.40
CA LYS A 173 -7.16 5.74 -14.87
C LYS A 173 -6.40 4.58 -15.51
N TYR A 174 -5.27 4.21 -14.92
CA TYR A 174 -4.46 3.09 -15.37
C TYR A 174 -5.24 1.77 -15.32
N LEU A 175 -5.85 1.44 -14.18
CA LEU A 175 -6.62 0.20 -14.02
C LEU A 175 -7.88 0.19 -14.89
N LYS A 176 -8.60 1.31 -14.98
CA LYS A 176 -9.78 1.46 -15.85
C LYS A 176 -9.42 1.13 -17.30
N ASN A 177 -8.34 1.73 -17.82
CA ASN A 177 -7.88 1.48 -19.19
C ASN A 177 -7.34 0.06 -19.38
N LYS A 178 -6.58 -0.46 -18.41
CA LYS A 178 -5.95 -1.79 -18.49
C LYS A 178 -6.97 -2.93 -18.59
N TYR A 179 -8.09 -2.79 -17.90
CA TYR A 179 -9.17 -3.78 -17.89
C TYR A 179 -10.37 -3.40 -18.76
N ASP A 180 -10.26 -2.32 -19.55
CA ASP A 180 -11.34 -1.80 -20.41
C ASP A 180 -12.67 -1.59 -19.64
N MET A 181 -12.56 -1.07 -18.41
CA MET A 181 -13.68 -0.96 -17.49
C MET A 181 -14.70 0.11 -17.95
N PRO A 182 -16.02 -0.12 -17.77
CA PRO A 182 -17.08 0.81 -18.17
C PRO A 182 -16.96 2.23 -17.59
N GLU A 183 -17.62 3.19 -18.23
CA GLU A 183 -17.59 4.60 -17.82
C GLU A 183 -18.11 4.85 -16.40
N ASP A 184 -19.09 4.09 -15.94
CA ASP A 184 -19.66 4.18 -14.59
C ASP A 184 -18.83 3.49 -13.50
N THR A 185 -17.61 3.05 -13.83
CA THR A 185 -16.72 2.35 -12.90
C THR A 185 -16.25 3.24 -11.76
N THR A 186 -16.35 2.72 -10.54
CA THR A 186 -15.78 3.29 -9.31
C THR A 186 -14.61 2.45 -8.81
N CYS A 187 -13.62 3.09 -8.18
CA CYS A 187 -12.52 2.40 -7.49
C CYS A 187 -12.72 2.49 -5.98
N ARG A 188 -12.60 1.35 -5.29
CA ARG A 188 -12.61 1.27 -3.83
C ARG A 188 -11.35 0.60 -3.34
N ILE A 189 -10.78 1.15 -2.28
CA ILE A 189 -9.53 0.64 -1.70
C ILE A 189 -9.77 0.29 -0.25
N ARG A 190 -9.24 -0.87 0.13
CA ARG A 190 -9.16 -1.31 1.52
C ARG A 190 -7.74 -1.76 1.82
N VAL A 191 -7.23 -1.38 2.98
CA VAL A 191 -6.03 -2.01 3.54
C VAL A 191 -6.40 -2.77 4.81
N ARG A 192 -5.80 -3.95 4.97
CA ARG A 192 -6.06 -4.88 6.07
C ARG A 192 -4.76 -5.21 6.79
N TYR A 193 -4.86 -5.33 8.10
CA TYR A 193 -3.84 -5.90 8.96
C TYR A 193 -4.47 -6.97 9.86
N SER A 194 -3.78 -8.09 10.07
CA SER A 194 -4.25 -9.15 10.96
C SER A 194 -3.10 -10.00 11.49
N SER A 195 -3.34 -10.67 12.62
CA SER A 195 -2.46 -11.71 13.17
C SER A 195 -1.00 -11.29 13.38
N GLY A 196 -0.76 -10.01 13.68
CA GLY A 196 0.55 -9.48 14.03
C GLY A 196 1.41 -9.13 12.82
N THR A 197 1.29 -9.92 11.74
CA THR A 197 2.25 -9.91 10.63
C THR A 197 1.64 -10.00 9.24
N ILE A 198 0.32 -10.10 9.11
CA ILE A 198 -0.35 -10.19 7.81
C ILE A 198 -0.85 -8.82 7.43
N TYR A 199 -0.45 -8.35 6.26
CA TYR A 199 -0.93 -7.09 5.69
C TYR A 199 -1.47 -7.34 4.30
N GLY A 200 -2.51 -6.61 3.91
CA GLY A 200 -3.04 -6.70 2.56
C GLY A 200 -3.68 -5.42 2.07
N ILE A 201 -3.81 -5.34 0.76
CA ILE A 201 -4.55 -4.32 0.05
C ILE A 201 -5.53 -5.01 -0.90
N SER A 202 -6.73 -4.45 -0.99
CA SER A 202 -7.75 -4.82 -1.96
C SER A 202 -8.12 -3.57 -2.75
N ILE A 203 -8.05 -3.66 -4.07
CA ILE A 203 -8.48 -2.63 -5.01
C ILE A 203 -9.64 -3.23 -5.81
N LEU A 204 -10.82 -2.65 -5.68
CA LEU A 204 -12.02 -3.07 -6.39
C LEU A 204 -12.42 -1.99 -7.39
N MET A 205 -12.31 -2.32 -8.67
CA MET A 205 -12.89 -1.58 -9.79
C MET A 205 -14.26 -2.19 -10.06
N GLU A 206 -15.35 -1.44 -9.86
CA GLU A 206 -16.71 -1.98 -9.98
C GLU A 206 -17.60 -1.03 -10.78
N SER A 207 -18.30 -1.59 -11.76
CA SER A 207 -19.37 -0.98 -12.55
C SER A 207 -20.67 -1.76 -12.38
N ARG A 208 -21.73 -1.41 -13.11
CA ARG A 208 -22.97 -2.19 -13.12
C ARG A 208 -22.79 -3.62 -13.61
N ASP A 209 -21.96 -3.82 -14.64
CA ASP A 209 -21.91 -5.07 -15.41
C ASP A 209 -20.59 -5.83 -15.23
N GLU A 210 -19.56 -5.16 -14.68
CA GLU A 210 -18.21 -5.70 -14.54
C GLU A 210 -17.55 -5.32 -13.22
N ALA A 211 -16.77 -6.26 -12.68
CA ALA A 211 -15.94 -6.05 -11.51
C ALA A 211 -14.53 -6.65 -11.72
N VAL A 212 -13.51 -5.89 -11.34
CA VAL A 212 -12.13 -6.36 -11.23
C VAL A 212 -11.64 -6.11 -9.82
N GLN A 213 -11.26 -7.17 -9.12
CA GLN A 213 -10.69 -7.10 -7.79
C GLN A 213 -9.24 -7.57 -7.80
N ILE A 214 -8.35 -6.71 -7.34
CA ILE A 214 -6.93 -7.00 -7.15
C ILE A 214 -6.69 -7.10 -5.65
N ASP A 215 -6.25 -8.28 -5.21
CA ASP A 215 -5.85 -8.49 -3.83
C ASP A 215 -4.36 -8.79 -3.76
N LEU A 216 -3.69 -8.13 -2.82
CA LEU A 216 -2.30 -8.40 -2.49
C LEU A 216 -2.21 -8.62 -0.99
N THR A 217 -1.53 -9.69 -0.57
CA THR A 217 -1.29 -10.00 0.83
C THR A 217 0.17 -10.39 1.04
N ILE A 218 0.80 -9.76 2.02
CA ILE A 218 2.14 -10.09 2.48
C ILE A 218 2.08 -10.66 3.90
N PHE A 219 2.88 -11.67 4.15
CA PHE A 219 3.06 -12.25 5.48
C PHE A 219 4.48 -11.90 5.92
N LYS A 220 4.65 -10.99 6.87
CA LYS A 220 5.97 -10.71 7.43
C LYS A 220 6.49 -11.88 8.24
N GLN A 221 7.81 -12.06 8.21
CA GLN A 221 8.49 -12.86 9.22
C GLN A 221 8.29 -12.20 10.58
N ARG A 222 8.03 -13.01 11.61
CA ARG A 222 8.10 -12.50 12.98
C ARG A 222 9.58 -12.28 13.28
N GLU A 223 9.91 -11.10 13.76
CA GLU A 223 11.18 -10.89 14.44
C GLU A 223 11.04 -11.61 15.77
N ASP A 224 11.43 -12.88 15.80
CA ASP A 224 11.58 -13.57 17.08
C ASP A 224 12.80 -12.90 17.74
N ASN A 225 12.55 -12.10 18.78
CA ASN A 225 13.62 -11.47 19.58
C ASN A 225 14.57 -12.58 20.08
N GLN A 226 15.71 -12.73 19.41
CA GLN A 226 16.86 -13.50 19.91
C GLN A 226 17.60 -12.69 20.97
#